data_AF-A0A1Y5SCE2-F1
#
_entry.id   AF-A0A1Y5SCE2-F1
#
_cell.length_a   1.000
_cell.length_b   1.000
_cell.length_c   1.000
_cell.angle_alpha   90.00
_cell.angle_beta   90.00
_cell.angle_gamma   90.00
#
_symmetry.space_group_name_H-M   'P 1'
#
loop_
_entity.id
_entity.type
_entity.pdbx_description
1 polymer ?
#
loop_
_entity_poly.entity_id
_entity_poly.type
_entity_poly.pdbx_seq_one_letter_code
_entity_poly.pdbx_strand_id
1 'polypeptide(L)'
;MSEYMTEEDVLTVVTRLSRPRLARFLEDDLVRPDRTSRGPVFRQIDVARLTLLCELSDDLEIDETVLGVIVALLDELHGVRQDLRTIARAIEAQPPDLRARIGALLREPGA
;
A
#
# COMPACT_ATOMS: atom_id res chain seq x y z
N MET A 1 15.33 -6.18 -0.91
CA MET A 1 15.22 -6.94 -2.18
C MET A 1 13.74 -7.01 -2.48
N SER A 2 13.26 -6.41 -3.57
CA SER A 2 11.86 -6.62 -3.96
C SER A 2 11.75 -8.02 -4.53
N GLU A 3 11.16 -8.92 -3.76
CA GLU A 3 10.74 -10.22 -4.26
C GLU A 3 9.52 -9.99 -5.15
N TYR A 4 9.64 -10.41 -6.40
CA TYR A 4 8.61 -10.28 -7.42
C TYR A 4 7.88 -11.62 -7.55
N MET A 5 6.55 -11.57 -7.49
CA MET A 5 5.65 -12.71 -7.62
C MET A 5 4.98 -12.71 -8.98
N THR A 6 4.81 -13.89 -9.57
CA THR A 6 4.01 -14.06 -10.78
C THR A 6 2.52 -14.03 -10.44
N GLU A 7 1.65 -13.90 -11.45
CA GLU A 7 0.20 -14.03 -11.27
C GLU A 7 -0.17 -15.32 -10.50
N GLU A 8 0.50 -16.43 -10.82
CA GLU A 8 0.22 -17.73 -10.21
C GLU A 8 0.63 -17.81 -8.75
N ASP A 9 1.76 -17.19 -8.40
CA ASP A 9 2.19 -17.06 -7.01
C ASP A 9 1.18 -16.22 -6.22
N VAL A 10 0.70 -15.12 -6.80
CA VAL A 10 -0.26 -14.22 -6.16
C VAL A 10 -1.61 -14.91 -5.93
N LEU A 11 -2.13 -15.63 -6.93
CA LEU A 11 -3.37 -16.41 -6.79
C LEU A 11 -3.23 -17.53 -5.74
N THR A 12 -2.02 -18.04 -5.53
CA THR A 12 -1.73 -19.04 -4.49
C THR A 12 -1.68 -18.41 -3.09
N VAL A 13 -1.06 -17.23 -2.97
CA VAL A 13 -0.89 -16.53 -1.68
C VAL A 13 -2.20 -15.86 -1.23
N VAL A 14 -2.93 -15.23 -2.16
CA VAL A 14 -4.19 -14.55 -1.89
C VAL A 14 -5.34 -15.50 -2.22
N THR A 15 -5.64 -16.41 -1.30
CA THR A 15 -6.61 -17.51 -1.52
C THR A 15 -8.05 -17.06 -1.87
N ARG A 16 -8.42 -15.82 -1.52
CA ARG A 16 -9.72 -15.20 -1.86
C ARG A 16 -9.74 -14.53 -3.23
N LEU A 17 -8.60 -14.46 -3.92
CA LEU A 17 -8.45 -13.86 -5.22
C LEU A 17 -8.64 -14.92 -6.32
N SER A 18 -9.53 -14.64 -7.26
CA SER A 18 -9.70 -15.45 -8.47
C SER A 18 -9.12 -14.71 -9.68
N ARG A 19 -8.75 -15.45 -10.75
CA ARG A 19 -8.27 -14.84 -12.00
C ARG A 19 -9.20 -13.76 -12.56
N PRO A 20 -10.54 -13.97 -12.65
CA PRO A 20 -11.44 -12.93 -13.15
C PRO A 20 -11.45 -11.68 -12.26
N ARG A 21 -11.34 -11.85 -10.94
CA ARG A 21 -11.31 -10.76 -9.97
C ARG A 21 -10.00 -9.97 -10.06
N LEU A 22 -8.88 -10.67 -10.21
CA LEU A 22 -7.59 -10.04 -10.48
C LEU A 22 -7.63 -9.22 -11.78
N ALA A 23 -8.17 -9.80 -12.86
CA ALA A 23 -8.32 -9.08 -14.13
C ALA A 23 -9.10 -7.77 -13.95
N ARG A 24 -10.24 -7.79 -13.23
CA ARG A 24 -11.00 -6.59 -12.87
C ARG A 24 -10.18 -5.56 -12.10
N PHE A 25 -9.47 -5.98 -11.05
CA PHE A 25 -8.64 -5.07 -10.26
C PHE A 25 -7.50 -4.43 -11.08
N LEU A 26 -7.01 -5.12 -12.12
CA LEU A 26 -6.03 -4.56 -13.05
C LEU A 26 -6.69 -3.63 -14.09
N GLU A 27 -7.89 -3.96 -14.57
CA GLU A 27 -8.67 -3.14 -15.51
C GLU A 27 -9.09 -1.81 -14.88
N ASP A 28 -9.49 -1.83 -13.62
CA ASP A 28 -9.91 -0.66 -12.84
C ASP A 28 -8.73 0.12 -12.21
N ASP A 29 -7.49 -0.25 -12.57
CA ASP A 29 -6.25 0.38 -12.10
C ASP A 29 -6.05 0.37 -10.57
N LEU A 30 -6.79 -0.49 -9.85
CA LEU A 30 -6.70 -0.66 -8.39
C LEU A 30 -5.35 -1.24 -7.97
N VAL A 31 -4.76 -2.08 -8.82
CA VAL A 31 -3.42 -2.64 -8.65
C VAL A 31 -2.64 -2.47 -9.94
N ARG A 32 -1.41 -1.95 -9.82
CA ARG A 32 -0.55 -1.67 -10.98
C ARG A 32 0.76 -2.45 -10.86
N PRO A 33 0.78 -3.73 -11.27
CA PRO A 33 1.99 -4.53 -11.25
C PRO A 33 3.01 -4.00 -12.26
N ASP A 34 4.28 -4.33 -12.03
CA ASP A 34 5.32 -4.09 -13.03
C ASP A 34 5.08 -5.01 -14.23
N ARG A 35 5.22 -4.49 -15.45
CA ARG A 35 5.06 -5.29 -16.67
C ARG A 35 6.41 -5.82 -17.14
N THR A 36 6.48 -7.13 -17.40
CA THR A 36 7.65 -7.78 -17.97
C THR A 36 7.31 -8.47 -19.30
N SER A 37 8.34 -8.94 -20.01
CA SER A 37 8.17 -9.74 -21.23
C SER A 37 7.44 -11.07 -21.01
N ARG A 38 7.31 -11.53 -19.76
CA ARG A 38 6.62 -12.77 -19.38
C ARG A 38 5.23 -12.54 -18.77
N GLY A 39 4.79 -11.29 -18.67
CA GLY A 39 3.54 -10.91 -18.02
C GLY A 39 3.72 -9.97 -16.83
N PRO A 40 2.62 -9.66 -16.12
CA PRO A 40 2.67 -8.83 -14.92
C PRO A 40 3.43 -9.55 -13.80
N VAL A 41 4.25 -8.78 -13.08
CA VAL A 41 4.90 -9.22 -11.84
C VAL A 41 4.53 -8.30 -10.70
N PHE A 42 4.21 -8.90 -9.57
CA PHE A 42 3.64 -8.24 -8.40
C PHE A 42 4.71 -8.13 -7.33
N ARG A 43 4.83 -6.95 -6.73
CA ARG A 43 5.66 -6.72 -5.56
C ARG A 43 4.87 -7.14 -4.32
N GLN A 44 5.56 -7.30 -3.19
CA GLN A 44 4.91 -7.60 -1.92
C GLN A 44 3.83 -6.56 -1.52
N ILE A 45 4.01 -5.29 -1.92
CA ILE A 45 2.99 -4.25 -1.70
C ILE A 45 1.73 -4.48 -2.52
N ASP A 46 1.86 -4.99 -3.74
CA ASP A 46 0.71 -5.32 -4.60
C ASP A 46 -0.07 -6.50 -4.02
N VAL A 47 0.63 -7.50 -3.47
CA VAL A 47 0.01 -8.64 -2.77
C VAL A 47 -0.77 -8.17 -1.55
N ALA A 48 -0.18 -7.32 -0.71
CA ALA A 48 -0.87 -6.74 0.44
C ALA A 48 -2.11 -5.94 0.04
N ARG A 49 -2.03 -5.19 -1.07
CA ARG A 49 -3.18 -4.46 -1.63
C ARG A 49 -4.27 -5.40 -2.13
N LEU A 50 -3.91 -6.46 -2.85
CA LEU A 50 -4.87 -7.47 -3.33
C LEU A 50 -5.59 -8.18 -2.19
N THR A 51 -4.88 -8.52 -1.11
CA THR A 51 -5.49 -9.08 0.11
C THR A 51 -6.52 -8.11 0.67
N LEU A 52 -6.18 -6.84 0.83
CA LEU A 52 -7.08 -5.82 1.36
C LEU A 52 -8.30 -5.58 0.46
N LEU A 53 -8.11 -5.57 -0.87
CA LEU A 53 -9.20 -5.43 -1.84
C LEU A 53 -10.20 -6.59 -1.71
N CYS A 54 -9.71 -7.82 -1.57
CA CYS A 54 -10.56 -8.99 -1.34
C CYS A 54 -11.31 -8.90 -0.01
N GLU A 55 -10.63 -8.52 1.07
CA GLU A 55 -11.26 -8.33 2.40
C GLU A 55 -12.38 -7.29 2.33
N LEU A 56 -12.12 -6.11 1.75
CA LEU A 56 -13.11 -5.04 1.67
C LEU A 56 -14.30 -5.39 0.77
N SER A 57 -14.05 -6.05 -0.37
CA SER A 57 -15.11 -6.40 -1.30
C SER A 57 -15.96 -7.58 -0.82
N ASP A 58 -15.37 -8.54 -0.10
CA ASP A 58 -16.11 -9.68 0.48
C ASP A 58 -16.91 -9.28 1.73
N ASP A 59 -16.32 -8.45 2.62
CA ASP A 59 -16.92 -8.15 3.92
C ASP A 59 -17.95 -7.01 3.87
N LEU A 60 -17.93 -6.17 2.83
CA LEU A 60 -18.75 -4.95 2.76
C LEU A 60 -19.71 -4.90 1.56
N GLU A 61 -19.75 -5.95 0.71
CA GLU A 61 -20.55 -6.00 -0.54
C GLU A 61 -20.38 -4.76 -1.44
N ILE A 62 -19.17 -4.19 -1.42
CA ILE A 62 -18.86 -2.95 -2.13
C ILE A 62 -18.56 -3.25 -3.59
N ASP A 63 -19.21 -2.51 -4.50
CA ASP A 63 -18.90 -2.57 -5.94
C ASP A 63 -17.50 -2.02 -6.23
N GLU A 64 -16.91 -2.51 -7.32
CA GLU A 64 -15.55 -2.17 -7.73
C GLU A 64 -15.32 -0.64 -7.90
N THR A 65 -16.33 0.13 -8.27
CA THR A 65 -16.27 1.60 -8.39
C THR A 65 -16.05 2.27 -7.03
N VAL A 66 -16.84 1.90 -6.02
CA VAL A 66 -16.71 2.45 -4.66
C VAL A 66 -15.43 1.93 -3.99
N LEU A 67 -15.02 0.70 -4.30
CA LEU A 67 -13.76 0.13 -3.84
C LEU A 67 -12.57 0.98 -4.29
N GLY A 68 -12.58 1.49 -5.53
CA GLY A 68 -11.55 2.39 -6.05
C GLY A 68 -11.40 3.69 -5.27
N VAL A 69 -12.51 4.30 -4.83
CA VAL A 69 -12.46 5.51 -4.00
C VAL A 69 -11.86 5.22 -2.62
N ILE A 70 -12.25 4.11 -2.00
CA ILE A 70 -11.72 3.70 -0.69
C ILE A 70 -10.22 3.42 -0.77
N VAL A 71 -9.77 2.75 -1.83
CA VAL A 71 -8.36 2.43 -2.06
C VAL A 71 -7.54 3.69 -2.29
N ALA A 72 -8.05 4.65 -3.08
CA ALA A 72 -7.39 5.94 -3.27
C ALA A 72 -7.19 6.69 -1.93
N LEU A 73 -8.21 6.72 -1.08
CA LEU A 73 -8.13 7.32 0.25
C LEU A 73 -7.13 6.58 1.17
N LEU A 74 -7.12 5.25 1.11
CA LEU A 74 -6.17 4.43 1.87
C LEU A 74 -4.73 4.63 1.38
N ASP A 75 -4.54 4.81 0.07
CA ASP A 75 -3.24 5.10 -0.54
C ASP A 75 -2.74 6.48 -0.15
N GLU A 76 -3.58 7.51 -0.17
CA GLU A 76 -3.24 8.85 0.33
C GLU A 76 -2.81 8.80 1.81
N LEU A 77 -3.58 8.09 2.64
CA LEU A 77 -3.27 7.93 4.06
C LEU A 77 -1.98 7.14 4.28
N HIS A 78 -1.71 6.11 3.48
CA HIS A 78 -0.46 5.37 3.53
C HIS A 78 0.73 6.23 3.08
N GLY A 79 0.56 7.06 2.05
CA GLY A 79 1.56 8.03 1.62
C GLY A 79 1.96 8.97 2.75
N VAL A 80 0.98 9.61 3.39
CA VAL A 80 1.21 10.49 4.55
C VAL A 80 1.92 9.75 5.69
N ARG A 81 1.47 8.52 6.02
CA ARG A 81 2.13 7.72 7.06
C ARG A 81 3.56 7.35 6.69
N GLN A 82 3.85 7.10 5.42
CA GLN A 82 5.19 6.78 4.95
C GLN A 82 6.11 8.00 5.00
N ASP A 83 5.61 9.17 4.63
CA ASP A 83 6.35 10.43 4.75
C ASP A 83 6.68 10.73 6.21
N LEU A 84 5.70 10.58 7.12
CA LEU A 84 5.93 10.74 8.55
C LEU A 84 6.96 9.75 9.10
N ARG A 85 6.92 8.48 8.68
CA ARG A 85 7.93 7.48 9.05
C ARG A 85 9.32 7.86 8.53
N THR A 86 9.40 8.41 7.33
CA THR A 86 10.65 8.86 6.71
C THR A 86 11.23 10.04 7.48
N ILE A 87 10.40 11.03 7.80
CA ILE A 87 10.76 12.18 8.64
C ILE A 87 11.22 11.70 10.02
N ALA A 88 10.48 10.79 10.66
CA ALA A 88 10.84 10.23 11.96
C ALA A 88 12.22 9.55 11.94
N ARG A 89 12.50 8.72 10.92
CA ARG A 89 13.81 8.09 10.73
C ARG A 89 14.92 9.12 10.51
N ALA A 90 14.66 10.17 9.75
CA ALA A 90 15.63 11.25 9.52
C ALA A 90 15.95 12.00 10.82
N ILE A 91 14.95 12.22 11.68
CA ILE A 91 15.11 12.81 13.03
C ILE A 91 15.89 11.86 13.95
N GLU A 92 15.59 10.56 13.92
CA GLU A 92 16.29 9.55 14.72
C GLU A 92 17.79 9.50 14.42
N ALA A 93 18.17 9.68 13.15
CA ALA A 93 19.55 9.73 12.68
C ALA A 93 20.33 11.00 13.10
N GLN A 94 19.66 12.00 13.67
CA GLN A 94 20.32 13.23 14.13
C GLN A 94 21.03 13.03 15.49
N PRO A 95 22.02 13.89 15.79
CA PRO A 95 22.62 13.96 17.11
C PRO A 95 21.58 14.11 18.24
N PRO A 96 21.83 13.55 19.45
CA PRO A 96 20.84 13.49 20.53
C PRO A 96 20.30 14.85 20.98
N ASP A 97 21.14 15.88 20.95
CA ASP A 97 20.84 17.27 21.25
C ASP A 97 19.89 17.90 20.22
N LEU A 98 20.11 17.64 18.94
CA LEU A 98 19.23 18.12 17.87
C LEU A 98 17.88 17.39 17.90
N ARG A 99 17.88 16.07 18.16
CA ARG A 99 16.65 15.28 18.33
C ARG A 99 15.81 15.78 19.52
N ALA A 100 16.45 16.13 20.64
CA ALA A 100 15.77 16.69 21.81
C ALA A 100 15.12 18.06 21.50
N ARG A 101 15.81 18.93 20.74
CA ARG A 101 15.27 20.21 20.28
C ARG A 101 14.05 20.03 19.36
N ILE A 102 14.15 19.15 18.38
CA ILE A 102 13.03 18.84 17.47
C ILE A 102 11.84 18.29 18.25
N GLY A 103 12.07 17.37 19.19
CA GLY A 103 11.00 16.81 20.05
C GLY A 103 10.37 17.83 21.00
N ALA A 104 11.07 18.90 21.38
CA ALA A 104 10.49 20.02 22.13
C ALA A 104 9.54 20.83 21.23
N LEU A 105 9.98 21.21 20.03
CA LEU A 105 9.17 21.97 19.07
C LEU A 105 7.91 21.22 18.61
N LEU A 106 8.00 19.91 18.37
CA LEU A 106 6.84 19.09 17.96
C LEU A 106 5.76 18.96 19.04
N ARG A 107 6.10 19.16 20.33
CA ARG A 107 5.15 19.15 21.44
C ARG A 107 4.42 20.48 21.64
N GLU A 108 4.86 21.53 20.96
CA GLU A 108 4.17 22.82 20.86
C GLU A 108 3.61 23.00 19.44
N PRO A 109 2.58 22.23 19.03
CA PRO A 109 1.91 22.50 17.77
C PRO A 109 1.09 23.80 17.92
N GLY A 110 1.72 24.93 17.60
CA GLY A 110 1.07 26.25 17.52
C GLY A 110 1.54 27.26 18.57
N ALA A 111 2.39 28.18 18.12
CA ALA A 111 2.28 29.60 18.44
C ALA A 111 1.93 30.34 17.14
#